data_AF-A0A2A5M8V5-F1
#
_entry.id   AF-A0A2A5M8V5-F1
#
_cell.length_a   1.000
_cell.length_b   1.000
_cell.length_c   1.000
_cell.angle_alpha   90.00
_cell.angle_beta   90.00
_cell.angle_gamma   90.00
#
_symmetry.space_group_name_H-M   'P 1'
#
loop_
_entity.id
_entity.type
_entity.pdbx_description
1 polymer ?
#
loop_
_entity_poly.entity_id
_entity_poly.type
_entity_poly.pdbx_seq_one_letter_code
_entity_poly.pdbx_strand_id
1 'polypeptide(L)'
;MSCIKMKDNCRNFSLSKWQDTRKPWLILIIVTIGLTCIAHFLFQEYLFMEPCEQCVYIRFDMLVMAIGGMIALINPKNNIIKIFSYGLAFYGIWLGLEH
;
A
#
# COMPACT_ATOMS: atom_id res chain seq x y z
N MET A 1 -2.67 2.11 36.22
CA MET A 1 -1.30 1.86 35.70
C MET A 1 -1.25 1.36 34.24
N SER A 2 -2.31 1.49 33.42
CA SER A 2 -2.30 1.02 32.01
C SER A 2 -2.38 2.18 30.97
N CYS A 3 -2.82 3.38 31.39
CA CYS A 3 -3.07 4.49 30.46
C CYS A 3 -1.81 5.34 30.12
N ILE A 4 -0.74 5.26 30.92
CA ILE A 4 0.49 6.05 30.70
C ILE A 4 1.33 5.48 29.54
N LYS A 5 1.40 4.15 29.40
CA LYS A 5 2.23 3.47 28.38
C LYS A 5 1.79 3.74 26.92
N MET A 6 0.57 4.25 26.71
CA MET A 6 0.07 4.63 25.39
C MET A 6 0.48 6.05 24.98
N LYS A 7 0.79 6.95 25.93
CA LYS A 7 1.14 8.35 25.63
C LYS A 7 2.65 8.56 25.48
N ASP A 8 3.46 7.71 26.09
CA ASP A 8 4.93 7.82 26.08
C ASP A 8 5.55 7.47 24.70
N ASN A 9 4.85 6.70 23.86
CA ASN A 9 5.31 6.36 22.50
C ASN A 9 5.13 7.52 21.48
N CYS A 10 4.34 8.55 21.83
CA CYS A 10 3.99 9.62 20.91
C CYS A 10 5.05 10.73 20.73
N ARG A 11 6.22 10.64 21.38
CA ARG A 11 7.23 11.72 21.36
C ARG A 11 8.61 11.35 20.80
N ASN A 12 8.86 10.09 20.44
CA ASN A 12 10.11 9.67 19.77
C ASN A 12 9.88 8.62 18.67
N PHE A 13 8.72 8.70 17.98
CA PHE A 13 8.52 7.94 16.76
C PHE A 13 9.28 8.60 15.62
N SER A 14 10.54 8.19 15.41
CA SER A 14 11.26 8.56 14.20
C SER A 14 10.66 7.75 13.05
N LEU A 15 9.97 8.43 12.13
CA LEU A 15 9.41 7.82 10.91
C LEU A 15 10.44 6.96 10.17
N SER A 16 11.70 7.40 10.15
CA SER A 16 12.81 6.67 9.57
C SER A 16 12.99 5.29 10.21
N LYS A 17 12.94 5.19 11.54
CA LYS A 17 13.10 3.92 12.27
C LYS A 17 11.90 2.99 12.07
N TRP A 18 10.71 3.54 11.82
CA TRP A 18 9.52 2.75 11.55
C TRP A 18 9.47 2.23 10.11
N GLN A 19 9.96 3.00 9.14
CA GLN A 19 10.13 2.56 7.74
C GLN A 19 11.12 1.40 7.59
N ASP A 20 12.11 1.29 8.48
CA ASP A 20 13.02 0.14 8.57
C ASP A 20 12.30 -1.15 9.04
N THR A 21 11.12 -1.03 9.61
CA THR A 21 10.33 -2.18 10.08
C THR A 21 9.46 -2.73 8.93
N ARG A 22 9.23 -4.05 8.90
CA ARG A 22 8.35 -4.71 7.90
C ARG A 22 6.86 -4.41 8.06
N LYS A 23 6.46 -3.85 9.20
CA LYS A 23 5.06 -3.56 9.57
C LYS A 23 4.35 -2.58 8.60
N PRO A 24 4.89 -1.39 8.29
CA PRO A 24 4.25 -0.48 7.33
C PRO A 24 4.04 -1.10 5.95
N TRP A 25 5.03 -1.85 5.45
CA TRP A 25 4.96 -2.49 4.14
C TRP A 25 3.91 -3.60 4.09
N LEU A 26 3.78 -4.42 5.15
CA LEU A 26 2.70 -5.40 5.26
C LEU A 26 1.32 -4.75 5.26
N ILE A 27 1.14 -3.66 6.00
CA ILE A 27 -0.15 -2.95 6.04
C ILE A 27 -0.49 -2.43 4.64
N LEU A 28 0.48 -1.88 3.92
CA LEU A 28 0.29 -1.37 2.56
C LEU A 28 -0.16 -2.47 1.60
N ILE A 29 0.49 -3.64 1.61
CA ILE A 29 0.11 -4.79 0.77
C ILE A 29 -1.30 -5.29 1.12
N ILE A 30 -1.61 -5.43 2.41
CA ILE A 30 -2.91 -5.94 2.86
C ILE A 30 -4.04 -5.00 2.42
N VAL A 31 -3.85 -3.69 2.55
CA VAL A 31 -4.86 -2.69 2.17
C VAL A 31 -5.06 -2.66 0.66
N THR A 32 -3.98 -2.60 -0.13
CA THR A 32 -4.05 -2.52 -1.60
C THR A 32 -4.69 -3.77 -2.22
N ILE A 33 -4.25 -4.96 -1.80
CA ILE A 33 -4.85 -6.23 -2.27
C ILE A 33 -6.28 -6.38 -1.75
N GLY A 34 -6.52 -6.03 -0.47
CA GLY A 34 -7.84 -6.11 0.15
C GLY A 34 -8.87 -5.26 -0.59
N LEU A 35 -8.56 -4.00 -0.89
CA LEU A 35 -9.44 -3.13 -1.66
C LEU A 35 -9.66 -3.65 -3.09
N THR A 36 -8.62 -4.15 -3.75
CA THR A 36 -8.72 -4.69 -5.12
C THR A 36 -9.66 -5.91 -5.17
N CYS A 37 -9.52 -6.83 -4.21
CA CYS A 37 -10.40 -7.99 -4.08
C CYS A 37 -11.84 -7.58 -3.76
N ILE A 38 -12.03 -6.70 -2.77
CA ILE A 38 -13.38 -6.21 -2.41
C ILE A 38 -14.04 -5.55 -3.61
N ALA A 39 -13.32 -4.73 -4.37
CA ALA A 39 -13.85 -4.12 -5.57
C ALA A 39 -14.28 -5.17 -6.59
N HIS A 40 -13.47 -6.21 -6.83
CA HIS A 40 -13.83 -7.26 -7.78
C HIS A 40 -15.03 -8.09 -7.31
N PHE A 41 -15.01 -8.61 -6.09
CA PHE A 41 -16.10 -9.45 -5.58
C PHE A 41 -17.40 -8.66 -5.38
N LEU A 42 -17.34 -7.42 -4.90
CA LEU A 42 -18.55 -6.64 -4.62
C LEU A 42 -19.16 -6.02 -5.88
N PHE A 43 -18.34 -5.48 -6.79
CA PHE A 43 -18.90 -4.80 -7.96
C PHE A 43 -19.25 -5.73 -9.12
N GLN A 44 -18.49 -6.82 -9.33
CA GLN A 44 -18.76 -7.76 -10.43
C GLN A 44 -19.70 -8.90 -10.03
N GLU A 45 -19.50 -9.54 -8.86
CA GLU A 45 -20.33 -10.68 -8.46
C GLU A 45 -21.69 -10.25 -7.90
N TYR A 46 -21.71 -9.19 -7.08
CA TYR A 46 -22.93 -8.77 -6.37
C TYR A 46 -23.76 -7.73 -7.13
N LEU A 47 -23.10 -6.75 -7.77
CA LEU A 47 -23.80 -5.65 -8.45
C LEU A 47 -24.03 -5.87 -9.95
N PHE A 48 -23.42 -6.90 -10.58
CA PHE A 48 -23.53 -7.19 -12.02
C PHE A 48 -23.33 -5.95 -12.91
N MET A 49 -22.41 -5.07 -12.55
CA MET A 49 -22.15 -3.83 -13.27
C MET A 49 -21.01 -4.04 -14.28
N GLU A 50 -21.19 -3.59 -15.52
CA GLU A 50 -20.16 -3.66 -16.56
C GLU A 50 -18.95 -2.78 -16.18
N PRO A 51 -17.71 -3.25 -16.38
CA PRO A 51 -16.52 -2.50 -15.98
C PRO A 51 -16.29 -1.31 -16.91
N CYS A 52 -16.11 -0.13 -16.32
CA CYS A 52 -15.68 1.07 -17.03
C CYS A 52 -14.16 1.03 -17.30
N GLU A 53 -13.65 1.66 -18.37
CA GLU A 53 -12.21 1.65 -18.66
C GLU A 53 -11.39 2.28 -17.53
N GLN A 54 -11.91 3.34 -16.91
CA GLN A 54 -11.32 4.02 -15.75
C GLN A 54 -11.20 3.08 -14.53
N CYS A 55 -12.18 2.20 -14.35
CA CYS A 55 -12.25 1.22 -13.27
C CYS A 55 -11.15 0.15 -13.41
N VAL A 56 -10.78 -0.20 -14.64
CA VAL A 56 -9.70 -1.15 -14.92
C VAL A 56 -8.34 -0.51 -14.65
N TYR A 57 -8.16 0.76 -15.02
CA TYR A 57 -6.91 1.48 -14.80
C TYR A 57 -6.58 1.67 -13.32
N ILE A 58 -7.55 2.09 -12.49
CA ILE A 58 -7.31 2.25 -11.05
C ILE A 58 -7.04 0.93 -10.32
N ARG A 59 -7.61 -0.20 -10.77
CA ARG A 59 -7.29 -1.52 -10.20
C ARG A 59 -5.89 -1.99 -10.59
N PHE A 60 -5.47 -1.71 -11.82
CA PHE A 60 -4.11 -1.98 -12.27
C PHE A 60 -3.10 -1.17 -11.46
N ASP A 61 -3.41 0.08 -11.16
CA ASP A 61 -2.61 0.92 -10.28
C ASP A 61 -2.40 0.30 -8.89
N MET A 62 -3.48 -0.13 -8.24
CA MET A 62 -3.42 -0.78 -6.92
C MET A 62 -2.59 -2.08 -6.94
N LEU A 63 -2.55 -2.80 -8.06
CA LEU A 63 -1.68 -3.98 -8.24
C LEU A 63 -0.20 -3.59 -8.37
N VAL A 64 0.12 -2.54 -9.13
CA VAL A 64 1.49 -2.02 -9.25
C VAL A 64 2.00 -1.53 -7.89
N MET A 65 1.16 -0.83 -7.14
CA MET A 65 1.42 -0.42 -5.76
C MET A 65 1.66 -1.61 -4.82
N ALA A 66 0.87 -2.68 -4.94
CA ALA A 66 1.04 -3.91 -4.16
C ALA A 66 2.38 -4.60 -4.46
N ILE A 67 2.81 -4.64 -5.74
CA ILE A 67 4.11 -5.17 -6.14
C ILE A 67 5.25 -4.32 -5.54
N GLY A 68 5.12 -2.99 -5.58
CA GLY A 68 6.06 -2.07 -4.94
C GLY A 68 6.18 -2.33 -3.43
N GLY A 69 5.07 -2.59 -2.75
CA GLY A 69 5.03 -2.99 -1.34
C GLY A 69 5.69 -4.35 -1.08
N MET A 70 5.47 -5.34 -1.95
CA MET A 70 6.05 -6.68 -1.83
C MET A 70 7.57 -6.67 -1.99
N ILE A 71 8.10 -5.84 -2.90
CA ILE A 71 9.55 -5.65 -3.08
C ILE A 71 10.20 -5.07 -1.82
N ALA A 72 9.55 -4.10 -1.17
CA ALA A 72 10.08 -3.50 0.05
C ALA A 72 10.05 -4.45 1.26
N LEU A 73 9.16 -5.44 1.26
CA LEU A 73 9.04 -6.42 2.34
C LEU A 73 10.25 -7.35 2.42
N ILE A 74 10.86 -7.69 1.28
CA ILE A 74 11.98 -8.63 1.17
C ILE A 74 13.15 -8.15 2.05
N ASN A 75 13.60 -6.91 1.86
CA ASN A 75 14.71 -6.35 2.64
C ASN A 75 14.54 -4.84 2.90
N PRO A 76 13.83 -4.46 3.99
CA PRO A 76 13.65 -3.05 4.34
C PRO A 76 14.92 -2.37 4.85
N LYS A 77 16.01 -3.11 5.10
CA LYS A 77 17.30 -2.52 5.50
C LYS A 77 18.11 -1.99 4.32
N ASN A 78 17.85 -2.45 3.10
CA ASN A 78 18.60 -2.03 1.93
C ASN A 78 17.99 -0.76 1.32
N ASN A 79 18.77 0.33 1.28
CA ASN A 79 18.33 1.61 0.72
C ASN A 79 18.01 1.50 -0.77
N ILE A 80 18.68 0.63 -1.53
CA ILE A 80 18.46 0.48 -2.98
C ILE A 80 17.04 -0.06 -3.26
N ILE A 81 16.63 -1.08 -2.51
CA ILE A 81 15.31 -1.70 -2.66
C ILE A 81 14.21 -0.74 -2.23
N LYS A 82 14.45 0.06 -1.18
CA LYS A 82 13.53 1.15 -0.78
C LYS A 82 13.35 2.18 -1.89
N ILE A 83 14.44 2.65 -2.50
CA ILE A 83 14.36 3.61 -3.62
C ILE A 83 13.50 3.02 -4.76
N PHE A 84 13.72 1.75 -5.10
CA PHE A 84 12.96 1.10 -6.17
C PHE A 84 11.47 0.97 -5.82
N SER A 85 11.16 0.58 -4.59
CA SER A 85 9.78 0.52 -4.09
C SER A 85 9.11 1.89 -4.04
N TYR A 86 9.82 2.96 -3.66
CA TYR A 86 9.28 4.32 -3.76
C TYR A 86 9.07 4.73 -5.22
N GLY A 87 9.96 4.37 -6.14
CA GLY A 87 9.80 4.62 -7.57
C GLY A 87 8.52 3.97 -8.12
N LEU A 88 8.28 2.70 -7.79
CA LEU A 88 7.04 2.01 -8.15
C LEU A 88 5.81 2.64 -7.47
N ALA A 89 5.93 3.08 -6.22
CA ALA A 89 4.82 3.73 -5.53
C ALA A 89 4.45 5.08 -6.15
N PHE A 90 5.45 5.88 -6.53
CA PHE A 90 5.23 7.15 -7.23
C PHE A 90 4.71 6.93 -8.64
N TYR A 91 5.21 5.91 -9.35
CA TYR A 91 4.70 5.55 -10.67
C TYR A 91 3.22 5.17 -10.61
N GLY A 92 2.83 4.40 -9.58
CA GLY A 92 1.42 4.08 -9.38
C GLY A 92 0.56 5.33 -9.15
N ILE A 93 0.94 6.17 -8.18
CA ILE A 93 0.22 7.43 -7.92
C ILE A 93 0.10 8.31 -9.17
N TRP A 94 1.17 8.39 -9.98
CA TRP A 94 1.13 9.15 -11.23
C TRP A 94 0.13 8.56 -12.22
N LEU A 95 0.18 7.24 -12.43
CA LEU A 95 -0.74 6.54 -13.32
C LEU A 95 -2.20 6.74 -12.88
N GLY A 96 -2.47 6.65 -11.58
CA GLY A 96 -3.81 6.87 -11.02
C GLY A 96 -4.30 8.32 -11.07
N LEU A 97 -3.42 9.30 -11.23
CA LEU A 97 -3.78 10.73 -11.32
C LEU A 97 -3.96 11.19 -12.78
N GLU A 98 -3.30 10.52 -13.72
CA GLU A 98 -3.46 10.76 -15.15
C GLU A 98 -4.82 10.30 -15.70
N HIS A 99 -5.51 9.40 -14.98
CA HIS A 99 -6.80 8.83 -15.33
C HIS A 99 -7.92 9.43 -14.46
#